data_AF-A0AAV2PL67-F1
#
_entry.id   AF-A0AAV2PL67-F1
#
_cell.length_a   1.000
_cell.length_b   1.000
_cell.length_c   1.000
_cell.angle_alpha   90.00
_cell.angle_beta   90.00
_cell.angle_gamma   90.00
#
_symmetry.space_group_name_H-M   'P 1'
#
loop_
_entity.id
_entity.type
_entity.pdbx_description
1 polymer ?
#
loop_
_entity_poly.entity_id
_entity_poly.type
_entity_poly.pdbx_seq_one_letter_code
_entity_poly.pdbx_strand_id
1 'polypeptide(L)'
;RVGLLASLSRDASVVKLYDIQHYSVGVEEQEPAVITRTIDTDSNNNISAFSWHPTHENRIITASYSGKLIDYTVHERITLNWSVTSALVWTHGKKTLQHIDSQHPVYHYLDDIGTTIMKRALNKYGLNAENLAANGEVTNDVKLNNLWTWLDAARNFVNSGTFRLPGGATYKYQGVLSLMNSANLKSDIVNKQWIGLEGLKPVYSKVFRSDERSRALELCTWGFDNETTLNSFLAQLENSGNYTRAAAVAVFNQRIKQAIQILQRGASIKKDHALNSTAMALSGFTEERKALWRETCTNLRSQLTDPYLRAMFAFLTGDADTYDPVLGETAIAIQDRVAFACMYLSDGRVIDYLQRLNDKLTEAGNLDGIMLTGLSPEGLELLQRYVDLTGDVQTVALVTIHTLQHQVNRDPRLAHWVH
;
A
#
# COMPACT_ATOMS: atom_id res chain seq x y z
N ARG A 1 41.21 -3.85 29.82
CA ARG A 1 39.88 -3.73 29.17
C ARG A 1 38.86 -3.40 30.26
N VAL A 2 38.07 -2.35 30.11
CA VAL A 2 37.04 -1.97 31.09
C VAL A 2 35.84 -2.91 30.92
N GLY A 3 35.25 -3.39 32.01
CA GLY A 3 34.05 -4.24 31.98
C GLY A 3 34.28 -5.75 31.76
N LEU A 4 35.47 -6.20 31.35
CA LEU A 4 35.75 -7.63 31.18
C LEU A 4 36.38 -8.24 32.44
N LEU A 5 35.67 -9.15 33.09
CA LEU A 5 36.16 -9.96 34.21
C LEU A 5 36.42 -11.40 33.74
N ALA A 6 37.57 -11.96 34.10
CA ALA A 6 37.88 -13.36 33.89
C ALA A 6 37.92 -14.09 35.24
N SER A 7 37.29 -15.26 35.33
CA SER A 7 37.32 -16.10 36.52
C SER A 7 37.68 -17.53 36.16
N LEU A 8 38.41 -18.15 37.09
CA LEU A 8 38.74 -19.57 37.07
C LEU A 8 38.23 -20.14 38.39
N SER A 9 37.34 -21.13 38.29
CA SER A 9 36.85 -21.86 39.47
C SER A 9 37.80 -23.01 39.78
N ARG A 10 37.83 -23.44 41.05
CA ARG A 10 38.59 -24.61 41.47
C ARG A 10 38.14 -25.84 40.64
N ASP A 11 39.12 -26.61 40.16
CA ASP A 11 38.92 -27.81 39.34
C ASP A 11 38.21 -27.57 37.98
N ALA A 12 38.19 -26.33 37.48
CA ALA A 12 37.63 -26.02 36.16
C ALA A 12 38.64 -26.28 35.03
N SER A 13 38.14 -26.83 33.92
CA SER A 13 38.87 -26.94 32.64
C SER A 13 38.70 -25.72 31.73
N VAL A 14 37.90 -24.73 32.15
CA VAL A 14 37.56 -23.55 31.34
C VAL A 14 37.73 -22.26 32.12
N VAL A 15 38.15 -21.20 31.42
CA VAL A 15 38.15 -19.83 31.96
C VAL A 15 36.81 -19.18 31.61
N LYS A 16 36.06 -18.72 32.62
CA LYS A 16 34.81 -17.98 32.40
C LYS A 16 35.14 -16.51 32.23
N LEU A 17 34.59 -15.88 31.19
CA LEU A 17 34.67 -14.44 31.01
C LEU A 17 33.27 -13.83 31.14
N TYR A 18 33.22 -12.71 31.82
CA TYR A 18 32.04 -11.90 32.07
C TYR A 18 32.30 -10.53 31.47
N ASP A 19 31.59 -10.20 30.39
CA ASP A 19 31.61 -8.87 29.80
C ASP A 19 30.44 -8.08 30.39
N ILE A 20 30.77 -7.18 31.33
CA ILE A 20 29.84 -6.36 32.10
C ILE A 20 29.67 -5.05 31.34
N GLN A 21 28.53 -4.91 30.67
CA GLN A 21 28.17 -3.70 29.93
C GLN A 21 27.31 -2.80 30.81
N HIS A 22 27.87 -1.65 31.20
CA HIS A 22 27.10 -0.59 31.83
C HIS A 22 26.44 0.25 30.74
N TYR A 23 25.12 0.16 30.61
CA TYR A 23 24.34 1.09 29.81
C TYR A 23 23.89 2.25 30.69
N SER A 24 24.46 3.43 30.49
CA SER A 24 23.92 4.68 31.07
C SER A 24 23.23 5.45 29.95
N VAL A 25 21.93 5.24 29.78
CA VAL A 25 21.09 6.06 28.90
C VAL A 25 20.01 6.70 29.77
N GLY A 26 20.18 7.99 30.09
CA GLY A 26 19.22 8.74 30.92
C GLY A 26 19.53 8.76 32.43
N VAL A 27 18.54 9.15 33.23
CA VAL A 27 18.64 9.36 34.69
C VAL A 27 18.32 8.07 35.49
N GLU A 28 17.88 7.01 34.82
CA GLU A 28 17.59 5.72 35.47
C GLU A 28 18.78 4.77 35.32
N GLU A 29 19.38 4.38 36.45
CA GLU A 29 20.38 3.30 36.51
C GLU A 29 19.68 1.97 36.20
N GLN A 30 19.85 1.45 34.98
CA GLN A 30 19.45 0.08 34.64
C GLN A 30 20.50 -0.93 35.13
N GLU A 31 20.05 -2.14 35.48
CA GLU A 31 20.95 -3.23 35.85
C GLU A 31 21.94 -3.54 34.71
N PRO A 32 23.25 -3.71 35.00
CA PRO A 32 24.24 -3.96 33.98
C PRO A 32 24.01 -5.31 33.31
N ALA A 33 23.99 -5.33 31.98
CA ALA A 33 23.91 -6.56 31.22
C ALA A 33 25.25 -7.30 31.29
N VAL A 34 25.24 -8.55 31.75
CA VAL A 34 26.45 -9.39 31.85
C VAL A 34 26.40 -10.50 30.81
N ILE A 35 27.29 -10.43 29.82
CA ILE A 35 27.45 -11.48 28.82
C ILE A 35 28.52 -12.46 29.33
N THR A 36 28.13 -13.72 29.51
CA THR A 36 29.05 -14.78 29.94
C THR A 36 29.55 -15.59 28.75
N ARG A 37 30.86 -15.86 28.68
CA ARG A 37 31.49 -16.77 27.71
C ARG A 37 32.50 -17.67 28.40
N THR A 38 32.76 -18.84 27.81
CA THR A 38 33.77 -19.79 28.29
C THR A 38 34.89 -19.91 27.28
N ILE A 39 36.13 -19.85 27.75
CA ILE A 39 37.30 -20.21 26.98
C ILE A 39 37.69 -21.62 27.39
N ASP A 40 37.68 -22.52 26.42
CA ASP A 40 38.27 -23.85 26.55
C ASP A 40 39.60 -23.85 25.78
N THR A 41 40.71 -23.93 26.52
CA THR A 41 42.05 -23.98 25.94
C THR A 41 42.58 -25.40 25.80
N ASP A 42 42.05 -26.35 26.58
CA ASP A 42 42.44 -27.76 26.61
C ASP A 42 41.35 -28.58 27.28
N SER A 43 40.48 -29.18 26.47
CA SER A 43 39.26 -29.87 26.93
C SER A 43 39.53 -31.05 27.88
N ASN A 44 40.77 -31.52 27.98
CA ASN A 44 41.17 -32.69 28.76
C ASN A 44 41.91 -32.37 30.07
N ASN A 45 42.22 -31.10 30.37
CA ASN A 45 43.04 -30.74 31.53
C ASN A 45 42.42 -29.63 32.38
N ASN A 46 42.53 -29.76 33.71
CA ASN A 46 42.15 -28.70 34.63
C ASN A 46 43.17 -27.57 34.58
N ILE A 47 42.67 -26.33 34.52
CA ILE A 47 43.47 -25.12 34.48
C ILE A 47 43.80 -24.74 35.93
N SER A 48 45.07 -24.51 36.22
CA SER A 48 45.56 -24.05 37.53
C SER A 48 45.70 -22.53 37.60
N ALA A 49 46.03 -21.88 36.48
CA ALA A 49 46.17 -20.42 36.40
C ALA A 49 45.99 -19.91 34.96
N PHE A 50 45.69 -18.63 34.82
CA PHE A 50 45.72 -17.93 33.53
C PHE A 50 46.29 -16.52 33.68
N SER A 51 46.79 -15.95 32.60
CA SER A 51 47.18 -14.53 32.53
C SER A 51 46.87 -13.95 31.16
N TRP A 52 46.40 -12.70 31.14
CA TRP A 52 46.28 -11.94 29.91
C TRP A 52 47.66 -11.47 29.43
N HIS A 53 47.85 -11.39 28.12
CA HIS A 53 49.06 -10.82 27.55
C HIS A 53 49.11 -9.30 27.81
N PRO A 54 50.24 -8.73 28.27
CA PRO A 54 50.30 -7.32 28.65
C PRO A 54 50.09 -6.34 27.49
N THR A 55 50.47 -6.73 26.26
CA THR A 55 50.35 -5.89 25.06
C THR A 55 49.34 -6.39 24.01
N HIS A 56 48.89 -7.65 24.09
CA HIS A 56 47.99 -8.25 23.10
C HIS A 56 46.63 -8.49 23.76
N GLU A 57 45.69 -7.56 23.57
CA GLU A 57 44.41 -7.51 24.31
C GLU A 57 43.56 -8.79 24.22
N ASN A 58 43.72 -9.57 23.16
CA ASN A 58 42.96 -10.79 22.89
C ASN A 58 43.76 -12.08 23.12
N ARG A 59 44.92 -12.02 23.77
CA ARG A 59 45.73 -13.21 24.05
C ARG A 59 45.72 -13.54 25.54
N ILE A 60 45.49 -14.80 25.83
CA ILE A 60 45.51 -15.36 27.17
C ILE A 60 46.44 -16.57 27.17
N ILE A 61 47.27 -16.69 28.20
CA ILE A 61 48.02 -17.91 28.48
C ILE A 61 47.32 -18.65 29.61
N THR A 62 47.16 -19.96 29.45
CA THR A 62 46.61 -20.85 30.49
C THR A 62 47.67 -21.85 30.91
N ALA A 63 47.72 -22.17 32.20
CA ALA A 63 48.57 -23.17 32.79
C ALA A 63 47.70 -24.28 33.40
N SER A 64 48.05 -25.53 33.14
CA SER A 64 47.41 -26.68 33.80
C SER A 64 48.18 -27.13 35.04
N TYR A 65 47.54 -27.93 35.89
CA TYR A 65 48.20 -28.57 37.03
C TYR A 65 49.36 -29.51 36.64
N SER A 66 49.39 -29.96 35.38
CA SER A 66 50.48 -30.78 34.83
C SER A 66 51.70 -29.95 34.38
N GLY A 67 51.62 -28.62 34.43
CA GLY A 67 52.68 -27.71 33.95
C GLY A 67 52.60 -27.36 32.45
N LYS A 68 51.63 -27.91 31.70
CA LYS A 68 51.40 -27.54 30.30
C LYS A 68 50.90 -26.09 30.21
N LEU A 69 51.57 -25.29 29.38
CA LEU A 69 51.21 -23.91 29.04
C LEU A 69 50.60 -23.84 27.64
N ILE A 70 49.50 -23.11 27.49
CA ILE A 70 48.81 -22.94 26.21
C ILE A 70 48.54 -21.45 25.98
N ASP A 71 49.04 -20.96 24.85
CA ASP A 71 48.76 -19.62 24.30
C ASP A 71 47.47 -19.70 23.46
N TYR A 72 46.46 -18.93 23.85
CA TYR A 72 45.14 -18.93 23.23
C TYR A 72 44.71 -17.52 22.82
N THR A 73 44.14 -17.39 21.62
CA THR A 73 43.58 -16.14 21.12
C THR A 73 42.07 -16.11 21.36
N VAL A 74 41.64 -15.20 22.23
CA VAL A 74 40.23 -14.91 22.52
C VAL A 74 39.64 -14.10 21.38
N HIS A 75 38.72 -14.72 20.63
CA HIS A 75 38.07 -14.05 19.51
C HIS A 75 36.91 -13.18 20.01
N GLU A 76 36.98 -11.88 19.71
CA GLU A 76 35.87 -10.97 19.91
C GLU A 76 34.78 -11.22 18.87
N ARG A 77 33.52 -11.07 19.29
CA ARG A 77 32.39 -11.13 18.35
C ARG A 77 32.50 -9.97 17.40
N ILE A 78 32.26 -10.24 16.12
CA ILE A 78 31.96 -9.18 15.17
C ILE A 78 30.55 -8.70 15.51
N THR A 79 30.40 -7.43 15.86
CA THR A 79 29.08 -6.83 16.07
C THR A 79 28.65 -6.12 14.80
N LEU A 80 27.36 -6.25 14.49
CA LEU A 80 26.70 -5.53 13.42
C LEU A 80 25.85 -4.43 14.04
N ASN A 81 26.10 -3.18 13.66
CA ASN A 81 25.35 -2.03 14.14
C ASN A 81 24.72 -1.31 12.96
N TRP A 82 23.52 -0.78 13.15
CA TRP A 82 22.84 0.07 12.17
C TRP A 82 22.69 1.47 12.76
N SER A 83 23.29 2.47 12.12
CA SER A 83 23.22 3.85 12.57
C SER A 83 21.90 4.51 12.17
N VAL A 84 21.54 5.56 12.93
CA VAL A 84 20.44 6.48 12.61
C VAL A 84 20.67 7.30 11.33
N THR A 85 21.90 7.30 10.80
CA THR A 85 22.27 7.95 9.54
C THR A 85 22.29 6.98 8.36
N SER A 86 21.65 5.81 8.52
CA SER A 86 21.55 4.77 7.49
C SER A 86 22.93 4.26 7.06
N ALA A 87 23.72 3.81 8.04
CA ALA A 87 24.98 3.12 7.83
C ALA A 87 25.05 1.81 8.62
N LEU A 88 25.52 0.76 7.95
CA LEU A 88 25.77 -0.55 8.52
C LEU A 88 27.25 -0.68 8.86
N VAL A 89 27.55 -0.99 10.12
CA VAL A 89 28.92 -0.99 10.64
C VAL A 89 29.23 -2.34 11.29
N TRP A 90 30.26 -3.01 10.78
CA TRP A 90 30.85 -4.18 11.41
C TRP A 90 32.02 -3.75 12.27
N THR A 91 32.02 -4.13 13.54
CA THR A 91 33.13 -3.84 14.45
C THR A 91 33.68 -5.10 15.09
N HIS A 92 34.98 -5.11 15.38
CA HIS A 92 35.67 -6.17 16.09
C HIS A 92 36.61 -5.56 17.13
N GLY A 93 36.23 -5.66 18.40
CA GLY A 93 36.90 -4.94 19.48
C GLY A 93 36.89 -3.43 19.24
N LYS A 94 38.06 -2.81 19.17
CA LYS A 94 38.23 -1.36 18.91
C LYS A 94 38.32 -1.00 17.41
N LYS A 95 38.20 -1.97 16.51
CA LYS A 95 38.38 -1.76 15.07
C LYS A 95 37.05 -1.80 14.35
N THR A 96 36.81 -0.84 13.46
CA THR A 96 35.78 -0.94 12.43
C THR A 96 36.31 -1.80 11.30
N LEU A 97 35.64 -2.90 10.99
CA LEU A 97 35.99 -3.81 9.90
C LEU A 97 35.42 -3.32 8.58
N GLN A 98 34.15 -2.93 8.58
CA GLN A 98 33.44 -2.52 7.38
C GLN A 98 32.37 -1.49 7.72
N HIS A 99 32.18 -0.53 6.82
CA HIS A 99 31.21 0.54 6.91
C HIS A 99 30.52 0.68 5.55
N ILE A 100 29.22 0.47 5.51
CA ILE A 100 28.39 0.63 4.31
C ILE A 100 27.34 1.69 4.63
N ASP A 101 27.42 2.85 4.00
CA ASP A 101 26.40 3.88 4.13
C ASP A 101 25.40 3.84 2.96
N SER A 102 24.40 4.71 3.05
CA SER A 102 23.39 4.91 2.01
C SER A 102 23.92 5.35 0.63
N GLN A 103 25.20 5.75 0.51
CA GLN A 103 25.82 6.06 -0.78
C GLN A 103 26.42 4.82 -1.46
N HIS A 104 26.69 3.76 -0.68
CA HIS A 104 27.24 2.53 -1.21
C HIS A 104 26.20 1.77 -2.06
N PRO A 105 26.54 1.26 -3.27
CA PRO A 105 25.58 0.61 -4.16
C PRO A 105 24.82 -0.57 -3.52
N VAL A 106 25.50 -1.32 -2.65
CA VAL A 106 24.89 -2.47 -1.95
C VAL A 106 23.80 -2.05 -0.96
N TYR A 107 23.88 -0.85 -0.38
CA TYR A 107 22.89 -0.39 0.60
C TYR A 107 21.50 -0.23 -0.02
N HIS A 108 21.45 0.09 -1.32
CA HIS A 108 20.18 0.25 -2.03
C HIS A 108 19.32 -1.02 -2.03
N TYR A 109 19.93 -2.21 -1.93
CA TYR A 109 19.20 -3.48 -1.87
C TYR A 109 18.58 -3.78 -0.50
N LEU A 110 18.87 -2.98 0.54
CA LEU A 110 18.33 -3.18 1.89
C LEU A 110 16.92 -2.61 2.07
N ASP A 111 16.45 -1.79 1.12
CA ASP A 111 15.14 -1.14 1.15
C ASP A 111 14.80 -0.47 2.51
N ASP A 112 15.77 0.28 3.03
CA ASP A 112 15.66 0.96 4.32
C ASP A 112 14.63 2.10 4.29
N ILE A 113 13.46 1.85 4.88
CA ILE A 113 12.39 2.85 5.02
C ILE A 113 12.86 4.13 5.72
N GLY A 114 13.83 4.05 6.63
CA GLY A 114 14.41 5.22 7.30
C GLY A 114 15.04 6.21 6.32
N THR A 115 15.74 5.71 5.29
CA THR A 115 16.27 6.59 4.22
C THR A 115 15.17 7.25 3.41
N THR A 116 14.08 6.51 3.14
CA THR A 116 12.93 7.01 2.40
C THR A 116 12.20 8.10 3.19
N ILE A 117 11.96 7.88 4.48
CA ILE A 117 11.37 8.85 5.41
C ILE A 117 12.22 10.13 5.46
N MET A 118 13.54 9.99 5.59
CA MET A 118 14.47 11.13 5.61
C MET A 118 14.44 11.92 4.29
N LYS A 119 14.51 11.23 3.14
CA LYS A 119 14.46 11.88 1.82
C LYS A 119 13.12 12.61 1.61
N ARG A 120 12.01 11.99 1.98
CA ARG A 120 10.68 12.60 1.93
C ARG A 120 10.59 13.85 2.82
N ALA A 121 11.13 13.78 4.03
CA ALA A 121 11.16 14.92 4.94
C ALA A 121 11.99 16.09 4.37
N LEU A 122 13.18 15.82 3.80
CA LEU A 122 13.99 16.84 3.12
C LEU A 122 13.26 17.47 1.92
N ASN A 123 12.45 16.67 1.22
CA ASN A 123 11.60 17.12 0.13
C ASN A 123 10.25 17.70 0.60
N LYS A 124 10.11 18.04 1.88
CA LYS A 124 8.93 18.70 2.46
C LYS A 124 7.64 17.87 2.38
N TYR A 125 7.74 16.55 2.38
CA TYR A 125 6.59 15.65 2.39
C TYR A 125 5.66 15.96 3.57
N GLY A 126 4.37 16.15 3.28
CA GLY A 126 3.35 16.46 4.28
C GLY A 126 3.25 17.93 4.68
N LEU A 127 4.07 18.83 4.11
CA LEU A 127 4.04 20.26 4.45
C LEU A 127 3.06 21.07 3.59
N ASN A 128 2.51 20.51 2.52
CA ASN A 128 1.49 21.18 1.71
C ASN A 128 0.13 21.09 2.41
N ALA A 129 -0.12 21.99 3.35
CA ALA A 129 -1.35 21.99 4.15
C ALA A 129 -2.57 22.50 3.36
N GLU A 130 -2.41 23.31 2.31
CA GLU A 130 -3.54 23.85 1.55
C GLU A 130 -4.01 22.90 0.43
N ASN A 131 -3.08 22.19 -0.21
CA ASN A 131 -3.37 21.20 -1.23
C ASN A 131 -2.73 19.86 -0.81
N LEU A 132 -3.54 18.96 -0.25
CA LEU A 132 -3.01 17.69 0.26
C LEU A 132 -2.54 16.78 -0.86
N ALA A 133 -3.14 16.85 -2.06
CA ALA A 133 -2.77 16.01 -3.20
C ALA A 133 -1.32 16.23 -3.62
N ALA A 134 -0.82 17.47 -3.51
CA ALA A 134 0.57 17.82 -3.81
C ALA A 134 1.59 17.11 -2.89
N ASN A 135 1.19 16.64 -1.70
CA ASN A 135 2.07 15.82 -0.86
C ASN A 135 2.35 14.46 -1.50
N GLY A 136 1.41 13.92 -2.29
CA GLY A 136 1.56 12.66 -3.01
C GLY A 136 2.67 12.69 -4.07
N GLU A 137 2.80 13.80 -4.78
CA GLU A 137 3.80 14.00 -5.85
C GLU A 137 5.24 13.87 -5.34
N VAL A 138 5.49 14.24 -4.07
CA VAL A 138 6.81 14.16 -3.42
C VAL A 138 7.30 12.72 -3.25
N THR A 139 6.38 11.77 -3.18
CA THR A 139 6.70 10.38 -2.80
C THR A 139 7.22 9.53 -3.95
N ASN A 140 6.98 9.94 -5.21
CA ASN A 140 7.16 9.10 -6.41
C ASN A 140 6.50 7.71 -6.32
N ASP A 141 5.50 7.54 -5.44
CA ASP A 141 4.74 6.31 -5.24
C ASP A 141 3.29 6.55 -5.66
N VAL A 142 2.81 5.76 -6.62
CA VAL A 142 1.45 5.86 -7.15
C VAL A 142 0.40 5.64 -6.05
N LYS A 143 0.62 4.71 -5.12
CA LYS A 143 -0.34 4.39 -4.05
C LYS A 143 -0.44 5.53 -3.05
N LEU A 144 0.69 6.13 -2.68
CA LEU A 144 0.70 7.30 -1.81
C LEU A 144 0.08 8.50 -2.50
N ASN A 145 0.36 8.69 -3.79
CA ASN A 145 -0.28 9.75 -4.57
C ASN A 145 -1.81 9.59 -4.60
N ASN A 146 -2.32 8.37 -4.80
CA ASN A 146 -3.74 8.09 -4.73
C ASN A 146 -4.33 8.38 -3.34
N LEU A 147 -3.64 7.99 -2.26
CA LEU A 147 -4.06 8.29 -0.88
C LEU A 147 -4.18 9.80 -0.66
N TRP A 148 -3.16 10.58 -1.02
CA TRP A 148 -3.15 12.04 -0.83
C TRP A 148 -4.20 12.74 -1.69
N THR A 149 -4.40 12.28 -2.92
CA THR A 149 -5.47 12.76 -3.80
C THR A 149 -6.84 12.50 -3.19
N TRP A 150 -7.06 11.31 -2.61
CA TRP A 150 -8.30 10.98 -1.92
C TRP A 150 -8.51 11.86 -0.67
N LEU A 151 -7.46 12.07 0.13
CA LEU A 151 -7.53 12.91 1.34
C LEU A 151 -7.87 14.36 1.01
N ASP A 152 -7.30 14.92 -0.06
CA ASP A 152 -7.63 16.27 -0.49
C ASP A 152 -9.11 16.39 -0.90
N ALA A 153 -9.58 15.45 -1.74
CA ALA A 153 -10.97 15.40 -2.16
C ALA A 153 -11.94 15.23 -0.97
N ALA A 154 -11.63 14.30 -0.05
CA ALA A 154 -12.43 14.07 1.14
C ALA A 154 -12.45 15.29 2.07
N ARG A 155 -11.32 15.98 2.24
CA ARG A 155 -11.26 17.21 3.04
C ARG A 155 -12.07 18.33 2.40
N ASN A 156 -12.03 18.46 1.07
CA ASN A 156 -12.85 19.44 0.36
C ASN A 156 -14.34 19.20 0.62
N PHE A 157 -14.79 17.94 0.67
CA PHE A 157 -16.16 17.60 1.07
C PHE A 157 -16.49 17.96 2.52
N VAL A 158 -15.57 17.75 3.46
CA VAL A 158 -15.75 18.14 4.87
C VAL A 158 -15.85 19.66 5.00
N ASN A 159 -14.97 20.40 4.33
CA ASN A 159 -14.89 21.86 4.44
C ASN A 159 -16.05 22.56 3.72
N SER A 160 -16.44 22.09 2.53
CA SER A 160 -17.56 22.68 1.78
C SER A 160 -18.91 22.40 2.45
N GLY A 161 -19.04 21.26 3.14
CA GLY A 161 -20.30 20.79 3.70
C GLY A 161 -21.38 20.48 2.65
N THR A 162 -21.03 20.46 1.36
CA THR A 162 -21.94 20.21 0.23
C THR A 162 -22.23 18.72 0.06
N PHE A 163 -21.27 17.87 0.37
CA PHE A 163 -21.44 16.42 0.36
C PHE A 163 -22.11 15.97 1.66
N ARG A 164 -23.29 15.37 1.54
CA ARG A 164 -24.08 14.85 2.66
C ARG A 164 -24.27 13.36 2.51
N LEU A 165 -24.13 12.65 3.62
CA LEU A 165 -24.44 11.23 3.68
C LEU A 165 -25.94 11.01 3.50
N PRO A 166 -26.37 9.79 3.11
CA PRO A 166 -27.77 9.40 3.14
C PRO A 166 -28.43 9.78 4.48
N GLY A 167 -29.65 10.34 4.41
CA GLY A 167 -30.34 10.89 5.59
C GLY A 167 -29.84 12.26 6.07
N GLY A 168 -28.94 12.92 5.33
CA GLY A 168 -28.50 14.30 5.60
C GLY A 168 -27.36 14.44 6.63
N ALA A 169 -26.80 13.32 7.08
CA ALA A 169 -25.69 13.35 8.03
C ALA A 169 -24.42 14.00 7.45
N THR A 170 -23.63 14.61 8.31
CA THR A 170 -22.37 15.28 7.93
C THR A 170 -21.32 14.25 7.53
N TYR A 171 -20.64 14.51 6.42
CA TYR A 171 -19.46 13.75 6.03
C TYR A 171 -18.26 14.05 6.94
N LYS A 172 -17.54 13.00 7.31
CA LYS A 172 -16.41 12.92 8.23
C LYS A 172 -15.43 11.84 7.74
N TYR A 173 -15.01 11.93 6.47
CA TYR A 173 -14.07 11.00 5.84
C TYR A 173 -14.54 9.55 5.77
N GLN A 174 -15.85 9.31 5.67
CA GLN A 174 -16.39 7.98 5.46
C GLN A 174 -16.03 7.40 4.08
N GLY A 175 -15.73 6.11 4.01
CA GLY A 175 -15.56 5.41 2.73
C GLY A 175 -16.86 4.78 2.21
N VAL A 176 -16.78 4.20 1.01
CA VAL A 176 -17.92 3.55 0.33
C VAL A 176 -18.56 2.44 1.16
N LEU A 177 -17.80 1.66 1.93
CA LEU A 177 -18.34 0.58 2.78
C LEU A 177 -19.37 1.11 3.76
N SER A 178 -19.10 2.24 4.41
CA SER A 178 -20.01 2.81 5.41
C SER A 178 -21.33 3.28 4.80
N LEU A 179 -21.35 3.64 3.51
CA LEU A 179 -22.56 4.02 2.79
C LEU A 179 -23.38 2.79 2.41
N MET A 180 -22.69 1.76 1.93
CA MET A 180 -23.32 0.57 1.34
C MET A 180 -23.73 -0.47 2.38
N ASN A 181 -23.15 -0.44 3.58
CA ASN A 181 -23.48 -1.36 4.68
C ASN A 181 -24.69 -0.91 5.51
N SER A 182 -25.60 -0.11 4.92
CA SER A 182 -26.86 0.22 5.57
C SER A 182 -27.71 -1.05 5.66
N ALA A 183 -28.21 -1.36 6.86
CA ALA A 183 -28.84 -2.66 7.20
C ALA A 183 -30.04 -3.07 6.32
N ASN A 184 -30.52 -2.19 5.45
CA ASN A 184 -31.53 -2.47 4.43
C ASN A 184 -31.31 -1.58 3.20
N LEU A 185 -30.23 -1.80 2.46
CA LEU A 185 -30.09 -1.21 1.11
C LEU A 185 -31.31 -1.63 0.28
N LYS A 186 -32.03 -0.65 -0.29
CA LYS A 186 -33.22 -0.87 -1.11
C LYS A 186 -33.07 -0.09 -2.41
N SER A 187 -32.30 -0.66 -3.33
CA SER A 187 -32.04 0.01 -4.59
C SER A 187 -33.18 -0.19 -5.59
N ASP A 188 -33.55 0.90 -6.26
CA ASP A 188 -34.43 0.87 -7.41
C ASP A 188 -33.71 0.29 -8.63
N ILE A 189 -34.43 -0.48 -9.44
CA ILE A 189 -33.93 -1.01 -10.70
C ILE A 189 -34.34 -0.08 -11.84
N VAL A 190 -33.36 0.46 -12.53
CA VAL A 190 -33.54 1.35 -13.68
C VAL A 190 -32.92 0.72 -14.93
N ASN A 191 -33.72 0.61 -15.99
CA ASN A 191 -33.23 0.16 -17.29
C ASN A 191 -32.67 1.37 -18.07
N LYS A 192 -31.35 1.47 -18.14
CA LYS A 192 -30.65 2.55 -18.84
C LYS A 192 -30.42 2.19 -20.30
N GLN A 193 -30.88 3.04 -21.21
CA GLN A 193 -30.77 2.81 -22.65
C GLN A 193 -29.34 3.01 -23.16
N TRP A 194 -28.92 2.18 -24.12
CA TRP A 194 -27.70 2.37 -24.90
C TRP A 194 -27.85 3.50 -25.91
N ILE A 195 -26.89 4.42 -25.89
CA ILE A 195 -26.86 5.59 -26.78
C ILE A 195 -25.74 5.41 -27.79
N GLY A 196 -26.09 5.60 -29.07
CA GLY A 196 -25.18 5.39 -30.19
C GLY A 196 -25.41 4.09 -30.98
N LEU A 197 -26.50 3.37 -30.72
CA LEU A 197 -26.96 2.21 -31.51
C LEU A 197 -28.11 2.65 -32.44
N GLU A 198 -27.84 3.63 -33.29
CA GLU A 198 -28.82 4.17 -34.23
C GLU A 198 -29.26 3.08 -35.23
N GLY A 199 -30.57 2.94 -35.46
CA GLY A 199 -31.14 1.98 -36.43
C GLY A 199 -31.39 0.55 -35.92
N LEU A 200 -31.06 0.26 -34.66
CA LEU A 200 -31.39 -1.02 -33.99
C LEU A 200 -32.56 -0.83 -33.01
N LYS A 201 -33.17 -1.95 -32.58
CA LYS A 201 -34.13 -1.92 -31.46
C LYS A 201 -33.44 -1.33 -30.23
N PRO A 202 -34.11 -0.49 -29.41
CA PRO A 202 -33.52 0.06 -28.20
C PRO A 202 -33.03 -1.06 -27.27
N VAL A 203 -31.74 -1.02 -26.96
CA VAL A 203 -31.06 -1.93 -26.04
C VAL A 203 -30.98 -1.26 -24.67
N TYR A 204 -31.20 -2.03 -23.60
CA TYR A 204 -31.16 -1.52 -22.23
C TYR A 204 -30.22 -2.35 -21.35
N SER A 205 -29.64 -1.69 -20.35
CA SER A 205 -28.90 -2.35 -19.27
C SER A 205 -29.56 -2.06 -17.93
N LYS A 206 -29.68 -3.11 -17.12
CA LYS A 206 -30.17 -3.03 -15.75
C LYS A 206 -29.12 -2.34 -14.88
N VAL A 207 -29.51 -1.26 -14.21
CA VAL A 207 -28.68 -0.49 -13.28
C VAL A 207 -29.44 -0.34 -11.97
N PHE A 208 -28.73 -0.39 -10.86
CA PHE A 208 -29.30 -0.20 -9.52
C PHE A 208 -29.02 1.22 -9.03
N ARG A 209 -30.02 1.86 -8.42
CA ARG A 209 -29.92 3.24 -7.91
C ARG A 209 -30.48 3.36 -6.51
N SER A 210 -29.80 4.13 -5.69
CA SER A 210 -30.25 4.59 -4.38
C SER A 210 -29.47 5.85 -4.00
N ASP A 211 -29.87 6.52 -2.92
CA ASP A 211 -29.10 7.64 -2.38
C ASP A 211 -27.69 7.18 -1.96
N GLU A 212 -27.57 6.02 -1.32
CA GLU A 212 -26.28 5.41 -0.93
C GLU A 212 -25.39 5.17 -2.15
N ARG A 213 -25.93 4.58 -3.22
CA ARG A 213 -25.18 4.31 -4.46
C ARG A 213 -24.75 5.60 -5.14
N SER A 214 -25.59 6.62 -5.14
CA SER A 214 -25.25 7.94 -5.73
C SER A 214 -24.08 8.57 -4.98
N ARG A 215 -24.10 8.53 -3.64
CA ARG A 215 -22.98 8.99 -2.81
C ARG A 215 -21.72 8.14 -2.96
N ALA A 216 -21.86 6.82 -3.10
CA ALA A 216 -20.73 5.93 -3.37
C ALA A 216 -20.08 6.25 -4.72
N LEU A 217 -20.87 6.51 -5.76
CA LEU A 217 -20.38 6.91 -7.07
C LEU A 217 -19.67 8.27 -7.02
N GLU A 218 -20.21 9.26 -6.30
CA GLU A 218 -19.55 10.54 -6.05
C GLU A 218 -18.16 10.34 -5.40
N LEU A 219 -18.05 9.50 -4.36
CA LEU A 219 -16.77 9.17 -3.72
C LEU A 219 -15.78 8.46 -4.67
N CYS A 220 -16.28 7.70 -5.65
CA CYS A 220 -15.48 7.08 -6.70
C CYS A 220 -15.24 7.99 -7.90
N THR A 221 -15.55 9.28 -7.84
CA THR A 221 -15.45 10.25 -8.97
C THR A 221 -16.35 9.94 -10.18
N TRP A 222 -17.39 9.12 -9.97
CA TRP A 222 -18.39 8.71 -10.96
C TRP A 222 -19.78 9.29 -10.69
N GLY A 223 -19.91 10.27 -9.79
CA GLY A 223 -21.15 10.99 -9.50
C GLY A 223 -21.54 11.96 -10.62
N PHE A 224 -21.88 11.43 -11.80
CA PHE A 224 -22.25 12.23 -12.96
C PHE A 224 -23.72 12.66 -12.88
N ASP A 225 -23.97 13.91 -12.49
CA ASP A 225 -25.31 14.48 -12.43
C ASP A 225 -25.99 14.53 -13.80
N ASN A 226 -25.19 14.73 -14.86
CA ASN A 226 -25.67 14.89 -16.22
C ASN A 226 -24.60 14.53 -17.26
N GLU A 227 -24.99 14.55 -18.53
CA GLU A 227 -24.11 14.23 -19.65
C GLU A 227 -22.92 15.20 -19.77
N THR A 228 -23.06 16.46 -19.35
CA THR A 228 -21.97 17.44 -19.33
C THR A 228 -20.87 17.02 -18.37
N THR A 229 -21.23 16.64 -17.13
CA THR A 229 -20.25 16.19 -16.12
C THR A 229 -19.50 14.92 -16.57
N LEU A 230 -20.21 13.97 -17.19
CA LEU A 230 -19.59 12.79 -17.78
C LEU A 230 -18.61 13.19 -18.90
N ASN A 231 -19.03 14.03 -19.83
CA ASN A 231 -18.17 14.45 -20.95
C ASN A 231 -16.94 15.23 -20.48
N SER A 232 -17.06 16.06 -19.45
CA SER A 232 -15.92 16.77 -18.84
C SER A 232 -14.93 15.78 -18.22
N PHE A 233 -15.40 14.76 -17.50
CA PHE A 233 -14.55 13.72 -16.93
C PHE A 233 -13.84 12.89 -18.01
N LEU A 234 -14.57 12.49 -19.06
CA LEU A 234 -13.99 11.78 -20.20
C LEU A 234 -12.90 12.61 -20.90
N ALA A 235 -13.16 13.91 -21.11
CA ALA A 235 -12.18 14.81 -21.70
C ALA A 235 -10.92 14.99 -20.83
N GLN A 236 -11.08 15.04 -19.50
CA GLN A 236 -9.93 15.07 -18.57
C GLN A 236 -9.08 13.81 -18.71
N LEU A 237 -9.70 12.63 -18.75
CA LEU A 237 -8.98 11.36 -18.95
C LEU A 237 -8.25 11.32 -20.31
N GLU A 238 -8.89 11.78 -21.39
CA GLU A 238 -8.26 11.88 -22.70
C GLU A 238 -7.06 12.84 -22.70
N ASN A 239 -7.17 14.00 -22.04
CA ASN A 239 -6.08 14.97 -21.90
C ASN A 239 -4.90 14.42 -21.10
N SER A 240 -5.16 13.55 -20.11
CA SER A 240 -4.12 12.80 -19.39
C SER A 240 -3.57 11.59 -20.19
N GLY A 241 -4.02 11.38 -21.43
CA GLY A 241 -3.60 10.26 -22.28
C GLY A 241 -4.21 8.91 -21.92
N ASN A 242 -5.21 8.87 -21.04
CA ASN A 242 -5.86 7.66 -20.53
C ASN A 242 -7.06 7.23 -21.39
N TYR A 243 -6.83 7.05 -22.70
CA TYR A 243 -7.88 6.73 -23.67
C TYR A 243 -8.62 5.41 -23.38
N THR A 244 -7.92 4.38 -22.90
CA THR A 244 -8.54 3.07 -22.60
C THR A 244 -9.49 3.15 -21.41
N ARG A 245 -9.07 3.82 -20.33
CA ARG A 245 -9.92 4.14 -19.18
C ARG A 245 -11.12 5.00 -19.59
N ALA A 246 -10.91 6.07 -20.36
CA ALA A 246 -11.99 6.94 -20.83
C ALA A 246 -13.03 6.15 -21.67
N ALA A 247 -12.58 5.33 -22.60
CA ALA A 247 -13.47 4.50 -23.40
C ALA A 247 -14.25 3.48 -22.55
N ALA A 248 -13.61 2.88 -21.54
CA ALA A 248 -14.27 1.95 -20.62
C ALA A 248 -15.34 2.64 -19.80
N VAL A 249 -15.04 3.80 -19.21
CA VAL A 249 -16.03 4.61 -18.46
C VAL A 249 -17.21 5.00 -19.35
N ALA A 250 -16.95 5.38 -20.61
CA ALA A 250 -18.01 5.69 -21.57
C ALA A 250 -18.90 4.47 -21.87
N VAL A 251 -18.31 3.29 -22.09
CA VAL A 251 -19.06 2.04 -22.27
C VAL A 251 -19.88 1.68 -21.03
N PHE A 252 -19.28 1.74 -19.84
CA PHE A 252 -19.98 1.50 -18.58
C PHE A 252 -21.08 2.53 -18.29
N ASN A 253 -21.09 3.64 -19.01
CA ASN A 253 -22.15 4.64 -18.97
C ASN A 253 -23.10 4.60 -20.18
N GLN A 254 -23.12 3.50 -20.94
CA GLN A 254 -24.00 3.26 -22.10
C GLN A 254 -23.72 4.18 -23.30
N ARG A 255 -22.53 4.77 -23.40
CA ARG A 255 -22.14 5.71 -24.46
C ARG A 255 -21.19 5.06 -25.47
N ILE A 256 -21.68 4.06 -26.21
CA ILE A 256 -20.81 3.25 -27.09
C ILE A 256 -20.21 4.07 -28.24
N LYS A 257 -20.98 5.01 -28.83
CA LYS A 257 -20.49 5.89 -29.89
C LYS A 257 -19.37 6.80 -29.42
N GLN A 258 -19.48 7.35 -28.20
CA GLN A 258 -18.42 8.15 -27.60
C GLN A 258 -17.17 7.30 -27.32
N ALA A 259 -17.33 6.08 -26.79
CA ALA A 259 -16.21 5.17 -26.57
C ALA A 259 -15.43 4.85 -27.85
N ILE A 260 -16.14 4.58 -28.97
CA ILE A 260 -15.51 4.36 -30.28
C ILE A 260 -14.70 5.58 -30.71
N GLN A 261 -15.25 6.78 -30.57
CA GLN A 261 -14.55 8.03 -30.94
C GLN A 261 -13.31 8.26 -30.07
N ILE A 262 -13.40 8.01 -28.76
CA ILE A 262 -12.26 8.11 -27.82
C ILE A 262 -11.14 7.15 -28.25
N LEU A 263 -11.48 5.89 -28.54
CA LEU A 263 -10.50 4.90 -28.98
C LEU A 263 -9.87 5.26 -30.33
N GLN A 264 -10.64 5.77 -31.29
CA GLN A 264 -10.12 6.20 -32.58
C GLN A 264 -9.14 7.39 -32.44
N ARG A 265 -9.46 8.35 -31.56
CA ARG A 265 -8.53 9.45 -31.21
C ARG A 265 -7.27 8.93 -30.53
N GLY A 266 -7.40 8.03 -29.56
CA GLY A 266 -6.26 7.40 -28.90
C GLY A 266 -5.39 6.61 -29.88
N ALA A 267 -6.00 5.86 -30.79
CA ALA A 267 -5.32 5.08 -31.81
C ALA A 267 -4.51 5.95 -32.78
N SER A 268 -5.06 7.09 -33.21
CA SER A 268 -4.36 8.00 -34.12
C SER A 268 -3.17 8.69 -33.44
N ILE A 269 -3.32 9.07 -32.17
CA ILE A 269 -2.27 9.75 -31.40
C ILE A 269 -1.16 8.78 -30.98
N LYS A 270 -1.52 7.61 -30.41
CA LYS A 270 -0.56 6.62 -29.89
C LYS A 270 -0.05 5.65 -30.96
N LYS A 271 -0.62 5.65 -32.17
CA LYS A 271 -0.38 4.67 -33.24
C LYS A 271 -0.59 3.23 -32.76
N ASP A 272 -1.58 3.03 -31.89
CA ASP A 272 -1.87 1.75 -31.27
C ASP A 272 -2.97 1.00 -32.02
N HIS A 273 -2.60 -0.14 -32.62
CA HIS A 273 -3.50 -1.00 -33.37
C HIS A 273 -4.54 -1.71 -32.49
N ALA A 274 -4.25 -1.93 -31.20
CA ALA A 274 -5.18 -2.54 -30.26
C ALA A 274 -6.39 -1.63 -29.99
N LEU A 275 -6.17 -0.31 -29.94
CA LEU A 275 -7.25 0.68 -29.79
C LEU A 275 -8.15 0.71 -31.03
N ASN A 276 -7.55 0.70 -32.22
CA ASN A 276 -8.33 0.72 -33.46
C ASN A 276 -9.13 -0.58 -33.67
N SER A 277 -8.51 -1.73 -33.41
CA SER A 277 -9.21 -3.03 -33.48
C SER A 277 -10.35 -3.11 -32.46
N THR A 278 -10.15 -2.60 -31.24
CA THR A 278 -11.22 -2.50 -30.24
C THR A 278 -12.35 -1.57 -30.71
N ALA A 279 -12.04 -0.40 -31.28
CA ALA A 279 -13.03 0.52 -31.81
C ALA A 279 -13.86 -0.10 -32.95
N MET A 280 -13.22 -0.86 -33.84
CA MET A 280 -13.91 -1.59 -34.90
C MET A 280 -14.83 -2.67 -34.32
N ALA A 281 -14.37 -3.43 -33.32
CA ALA A 281 -15.19 -4.44 -32.67
C ALA A 281 -16.41 -3.82 -31.97
N LEU A 282 -16.26 -2.69 -31.27
CA LEU A 282 -17.37 -1.99 -30.62
C LEU A 282 -18.45 -1.51 -31.61
N SER A 283 -18.07 -1.13 -32.83
CA SER A 283 -19.03 -0.73 -33.87
C SER A 283 -20.00 -1.85 -34.26
N GLY A 284 -19.61 -3.11 -34.03
CA GLY A 284 -20.45 -4.30 -34.29
C GLY A 284 -21.30 -4.76 -33.10
N PHE A 285 -21.31 -4.02 -31.99
CA PHE A 285 -22.03 -4.43 -30.79
C PHE A 285 -23.53 -4.61 -31.05
N THR A 286 -24.03 -5.79 -30.68
CA THR A 286 -25.44 -6.15 -30.72
C THR A 286 -25.80 -6.91 -29.44
N GLU A 287 -27.04 -6.76 -28.96
CA GLU A 287 -27.47 -7.47 -27.73
C GLU A 287 -27.67 -8.98 -27.98
N GLU A 288 -27.77 -9.39 -29.24
CA GLU A 288 -28.08 -10.77 -29.61
C GLU A 288 -27.05 -11.78 -29.08
N ARG A 289 -27.52 -12.68 -28.21
CA ARG A 289 -26.68 -13.62 -27.47
C ARG A 289 -25.97 -14.67 -28.33
N LYS A 290 -26.47 -14.91 -29.55
CA LYS A 290 -25.95 -15.93 -30.48
C LYS A 290 -25.10 -15.35 -31.61
N ALA A 291 -24.77 -14.06 -31.55
CA ALA A 291 -24.02 -13.41 -32.61
C ALA A 291 -22.56 -13.89 -32.64
N LEU A 292 -22.06 -14.21 -33.84
CA LEU A 292 -20.63 -14.43 -34.15
C LEU A 292 -19.73 -13.37 -33.51
N TRP A 293 -20.26 -12.15 -33.37
CA TRP A 293 -19.63 -11.03 -32.68
C TRP A 293 -19.17 -11.33 -31.25
N ARG A 294 -19.93 -12.10 -30.46
CA ARG A 294 -19.53 -12.42 -29.06
C ARG A 294 -18.35 -13.38 -29.01
N GLU A 295 -18.31 -14.33 -29.93
CA GLU A 295 -17.20 -15.28 -30.04
C GLU A 295 -15.92 -14.55 -30.47
N THR A 296 -16.01 -13.68 -31.48
CA THR A 296 -14.87 -12.88 -31.93
C THR A 296 -14.38 -11.92 -30.84
N CYS A 297 -15.28 -11.28 -30.09
CA CYS A 297 -14.90 -10.41 -28.96
C CYS A 297 -14.27 -11.18 -27.80
N THR A 298 -14.71 -12.41 -27.54
CA THR A 298 -14.12 -13.26 -26.49
C THR A 298 -12.69 -13.66 -26.85
N ASN A 299 -12.46 -14.02 -28.13
CA ASN A 299 -11.12 -14.30 -28.64
C ASN A 299 -10.23 -13.06 -28.60
N LEU A 300 -10.74 -11.90 -29.03
CA LEU A 300 -10.00 -10.64 -28.98
C LEU A 300 -9.62 -10.28 -27.54
N ARG A 301 -10.54 -10.43 -26.58
CA ARG A 301 -10.29 -10.16 -25.15
C ARG A 301 -9.08 -10.93 -24.62
N SER A 302 -8.89 -12.18 -25.04
CA SER A 302 -7.75 -13.00 -24.60
C SER A 302 -6.39 -12.50 -25.09
N GLN A 303 -6.38 -11.69 -26.16
CA GLN A 303 -5.16 -11.14 -26.77
C GLN A 303 -4.83 -9.72 -26.25
N LEU A 304 -5.74 -9.10 -25.48
CA LEU A 304 -5.57 -7.73 -24.99
C LEU A 304 -4.76 -7.70 -23.68
N THR A 305 -3.73 -6.86 -23.68
CA THR A 305 -2.89 -6.61 -22.50
C THR A 305 -3.46 -5.51 -21.60
N ASP A 306 -4.16 -4.53 -22.17
CA ASP A 306 -4.76 -3.43 -21.41
C ASP A 306 -6.01 -3.92 -20.62
N PRO A 307 -6.04 -3.70 -19.29
CA PRO A 307 -7.09 -4.20 -18.43
C PRO A 307 -8.46 -3.52 -18.66
N TYR A 308 -8.47 -2.23 -19.04
CA TYR A 308 -9.71 -1.51 -19.32
C TYR A 308 -10.36 -2.01 -20.60
N LEU A 309 -9.57 -2.29 -21.65
CA LEU A 309 -10.10 -2.89 -22.86
C LEU A 309 -10.67 -4.29 -22.60
N ARG A 310 -9.99 -5.11 -21.79
CA ARG A 310 -10.53 -6.42 -21.39
C ARG A 310 -11.84 -6.31 -20.62
N ALA A 311 -11.95 -5.36 -19.70
CA ALA A 311 -13.16 -5.13 -18.93
C ALA A 311 -14.32 -4.59 -19.79
N MET A 312 -14.05 -3.77 -20.80
CA MET A 312 -15.06 -3.35 -21.78
C MET A 312 -15.67 -4.55 -22.48
N PHE A 313 -14.84 -5.44 -23.03
CA PHE A 313 -15.34 -6.66 -23.69
C PHE A 313 -16.05 -7.57 -22.70
N ALA A 314 -15.49 -7.77 -21.50
CA ALA A 314 -16.14 -8.56 -20.46
C ALA A 314 -17.54 -8.05 -20.10
N PHE A 315 -17.74 -6.73 -20.06
CA PHE A 315 -19.06 -6.14 -19.81
C PHE A 315 -20.03 -6.36 -20.98
N LEU A 316 -19.54 -6.22 -22.22
CA LEU A 316 -20.39 -6.32 -23.41
C LEU A 316 -20.72 -7.77 -23.79
N THR A 317 -19.86 -8.73 -23.46
CA THR A 317 -20.05 -10.16 -23.77
C THR A 317 -20.53 -10.99 -22.60
N GLY A 318 -20.37 -10.49 -21.37
CA GLY A 318 -20.74 -11.19 -20.14
C GLY A 318 -22.24 -11.36 -19.96
N ASP A 319 -22.61 -12.37 -19.16
CA ASP A 319 -23.98 -12.54 -18.72
C ASP A 319 -24.35 -11.45 -17.70
N ALA A 320 -25.60 -10.99 -17.79
CA ALA A 320 -26.14 -10.02 -16.86
C ALA A 320 -26.08 -10.56 -15.41
N ASP A 321 -25.95 -9.63 -14.45
CA ASP A 321 -25.99 -9.84 -13.00
C ASP A 321 -24.72 -10.37 -12.30
N THR A 322 -23.75 -11.00 -12.98
CA THR A 322 -22.52 -11.50 -12.31
C THR A 322 -21.34 -10.54 -12.39
N TYR A 323 -20.97 -10.12 -13.60
CA TYR A 323 -19.86 -9.21 -13.92
C TYR A 323 -18.50 -9.54 -13.29
N ASP A 324 -18.31 -10.77 -12.80
CA ASP A 324 -17.07 -11.22 -12.16
C ASP A 324 -15.83 -11.01 -13.05
N PRO A 325 -15.88 -11.17 -14.39
CA PRO A 325 -14.72 -10.89 -15.24
C PRO A 325 -14.32 -9.41 -15.31
N VAL A 326 -15.24 -8.46 -15.07
CA VAL A 326 -14.92 -7.03 -14.97
C VAL A 326 -14.34 -6.73 -13.59
N LEU A 327 -15.01 -7.23 -12.56
CA LEU A 327 -14.64 -7.00 -11.16
C LEU A 327 -13.35 -7.71 -10.76
N GLY A 328 -12.95 -8.77 -11.47
CA GLY A 328 -11.72 -9.53 -11.26
C GLY A 328 -10.46 -8.93 -11.89
N GLU A 329 -10.58 -7.91 -12.74
CA GLU A 329 -9.43 -7.24 -13.38
C GLU A 329 -8.67 -6.36 -12.37
N THR A 330 -7.73 -6.95 -11.63
CA THR A 330 -7.01 -6.29 -10.53
C THR A 330 -6.14 -5.11 -10.95
N ALA A 331 -5.81 -5.01 -12.24
CA ALA A 331 -5.03 -3.89 -12.79
C ALA A 331 -5.88 -2.66 -13.15
N ILE A 332 -7.21 -2.75 -13.05
CA ILE A 332 -8.10 -1.58 -13.15
C ILE A 332 -8.06 -0.82 -11.82
N ALA A 333 -8.14 0.51 -11.91
CA ALA A 333 -8.25 1.37 -10.75
C ALA A 333 -9.40 0.92 -9.84
N ILE A 334 -9.13 0.82 -8.55
CA ILE A 334 -10.10 0.29 -7.59
C ILE A 334 -11.35 1.19 -7.59
N GLN A 335 -11.20 2.52 -7.74
CA GLN A 335 -12.32 3.46 -7.86
C GLN A 335 -13.30 3.04 -8.95
N ASP A 336 -12.81 2.68 -10.14
CA ASP A 336 -13.65 2.33 -11.29
C ASP A 336 -14.32 0.98 -11.09
N ARG A 337 -13.63 -0.01 -10.49
CA ARG A 337 -14.22 -1.31 -10.17
C ARG A 337 -15.35 -1.19 -9.14
N VAL A 338 -15.17 -0.34 -8.13
CA VAL A 338 -16.16 -0.10 -7.09
C VAL A 338 -17.33 0.70 -7.63
N ALA A 339 -17.09 1.73 -8.43
CA ALA A 339 -18.15 2.46 -9.11
C ALA A 339 -18.96 1.55 -10.03
N PHE A 340 -18.29 0.70 -10.82
CA PHE A 340 -18.95 -0.29 -11.65
C PHE A 340 -19.81 -1.26 -10.81
N ALA A 341 -19.28 -1.80 -9.70
CA ALA A 341 -20.03 -2.64 -8.78
C ALA A 341 -21.29 -1.92 -8.25
N CYS A 342 -21.15 -0.66 -7.85
CA CYS A 342 -22.25 0.18 -7.37
C CYS A 342 -23.29 0.51 -8.46
N MET A 343 -22.97 0.39 -9.75
CA MET A 343 -23.96 0.54 -10.81
C MET A 343 -24.71 -0.76 -11.12
N TYR A 344 -24.00 -1.89 -11.16
CA TYR A 344 -24.51 -3.10 -11.83
C TYR A 344 -24.81 -4.29 -10.93
N LEU A 345 -24.22 -4.38 -9.74
CA LEU A 345 -24.50 -5.48 -8.82
C LEU A 345 -25.77 -5.21 -8.03
N SER A 346 -26.53 -6.27 -7.74
CA SER A 346 -27.63 -6.22 -6.77
C SER A 346 -27.13 -5.91 -5.36
N ASP A 347 -28.04 -5.53 -4.46
CA ASP A 347 -27.70 -5.07 -3.11
C ASP A 347 -26.87 -6.07 -2.31
N GLY A 348 -27.28 -7.35 -2.27
CA GLY A 348 -26.48 -8.39 -1.60
C GLY A 348 -25.10 -8.58 -2.25
N ARG A 349 -25.06 -8.62 -3.58
CA ARG A 349 -23.81 -8.87 -4.34
C ARG A 349 -22.81 -7.73 -4.19
N VAL A 350 -23.26 -6.47 -4.15
CA VAL A 350 -22.36 -5.32 -3.97
C VAL A 350 -21.78 -5.32 -2.56
N ILE A 351 -22.57 -5.63 -1.53
CA ILE A 351 -22.10 -5.74 -0.15
C ILE A 351 -21.04 -6.83 -0.03
N ASP A 352 -21.33 -8.04 -0.54
CA ASP A 352 -20.39 -9.17 -0.51
C ASP A 352 -19.09 -8.89 -1.30
N TYR A 353 -19.19 -8.15 -2.41
CA TYR A 353 -18.04 -7.75 -3.19
C TYR A 353 -17.16 -6.74 -2.43
N LEU A 354 -17.77 -5.71 -1.85
CA LEU A 354 -17.05 -4.66 -1.13
C LEU A 354 -16.37 -5.19 0.13
N GLN A 355 -17.02 -6.09 0.87
CA GLN A 355 -16.42 -6.74 2.05
C GLN A 355 -15.21 -7.59 1.66
N ARG A 356 -15.34 -8.48 0.66
CA ARG A 356 -14.18 -9.27 0.18
C ARG A 356 -13.04 -8.42 -0.36
N LEU A 357 -13.37 -7.31 -1.03
CA LEU A 357 -12.37 -6.38 -1.54
C LEU A 357 -11.67 -5.64 -0.38
N ASN A 358 -12.42 -5.24 0.64
CA ASN A 358 -11.88 -4.65 1.86
C ASN A 358 -10.86 -5.58 2.53
N ASP A 359 -11.26 -6.81 2.82
CA ASP A 359 -10.41 -7.78 3.52
C ASP A 359 -9.11 -8.00 2.75
N LYS A 360 -9.20 -8.16 1.43
CA LYS A 360 -8.03 -8.33 0.55
C LYS A 360 -7.10 -7.12 0.57
N LEU A 361 -7.64 -5.89 0.53
CA LEU A 361 -6.82 -4.68 0.51
C LEU A 361 -6.20 -4.39 1.88
N THR A 362 -6.96 -4.61 2.95
CA THR A 362 -6.47 -4.52 4.33
C THR A 362 -5.36 -5.51 4.58
N GLU A 363 -5.53 -6.80 4.28
CA GLU A 363 -4.50 -7.82 4.49
C GLU A 363 -3.18 -7.48 3.76
N ALA A 364 -3.30 -6.95 2.53
CA ALA A 364 -2.18 -6.51 1.70
C ALA A 364 -1.57 -5.14 2.09
N GLY A 365 -2.16 -4.43 3.05
CA GLY A 365 -1.77 -3.05 3.40
C GLY A 365 -1.87 -2.09 2.21
N ASN A 366 -2.80 -2.31 1.28
CA ASN A 366 -2.92 -1.50 0.07
C ASN A 366 -3.73 -0.23 0.32
N LEU A 367 -3.05 0.91 0.37
CA LEU A 367 -3.63 2.22 0.68
C LEU A 367 -4.74 2.68 -0.27
N ASP A 368 -4.83 2.14 -1.48
CA ASP A 368 -5.98 2.40 -2.36
C ASP A 368 -7.31 1.95 -1.70
N GLY A 369 -7.28 1.04 -0.73
CA GLY A 369 -8.42 0.63 0.08
C GLY A 369 -9.03 1.75 0.92
N ILE A 370 -8.33 2.88 1.10
CA ILE A 370 -8.83 4.02 1.88
C ILE A 370 -10.14 4.57 1.33
N MET A 371 -10.39 4.45 0.03
CA MET A 371 -11.66 4.88 -0.56
C MET A 371 -12.87 4.03 -0.10
N LEU A 372 -12.62 2.78 0.29
CA LEU A 372 -13.64 1.86 0.77
C LEU A 372 -13.90 2.07 2.25
N THR A 373 -12.82 2.11 3.04
CA THR A 373 -12.90 2.23 4.50
C THR A 373 -13.18 3.67 4.93
N GLY A 374 -12.59 4.63 4.23
CA GLY A 374 -12.41 5.98 4.73
C GLY A 374 -11.47 6.00 5.94
N LEU A 375 -11.57 7.05 6.75
CA LEU A 375 -10.89 7.16 8.04
C LEU A 375 -11.80 6.68 9.19
N SER A 376 -12.47 5.55 8.97
CA SER A 376 -13.25 4.80 9.98
C SER A 376 -12.35 3.84 10.77
N PRO A 377 -12.86 3.11 11.77
CA PRO A 377 -12.09 2.07 12.47
C PRO A 377 -11.44 1.05 11.52
N GLU A 378 -12.15 0.61 10.47
CA GLU A 378 -11.63 -0.30 9.44
C GLU A 378 -10.50 0.37 8.63
N GLY A 379 -10.59 1.68 8.42
CA GLY A 379 -9.54 2.45 7.77
C GLY A 379 -8.28 2.55 8.61
N LEU A 380 -8.43 2.69 9.93
CA LEU A 380 -7.29 2.67 10.85
C LEU A 380 -6.63 1.28 10.90
N GLU A 381 -7.38 0.19 10.72
CA GLU A 381 -6.82 -1.15 10.56
C GLU A 381 -6.01 -1.28 9.26
N LEU A 382 -6.53 -0.78 8.14
CA LEU A 382 -5.79 -0.71 6.87
C LEU A 382 -4.47 0.07 7.02
N LEU A 383 -4.52 1.26 7.63
CA LEU A 383 -3.34 2.09 7.85
C LEU A 383 -2.34 1.42 8.80
N GLN A 384 -2.80 0.78 9.88
CA GLN A 384 -1.92 0.01 10.77
C GLN A 384 -1.24 -1.13 10.02
N ARG A 385 -1.99 -1.90 9.22
CA ARG A 385 -1.43 -3.00 8.44
C ARG A 385 -0.41 -2.52 7.40
N TYR A 386 -0.62 -1.35 6.82
CA TYR A 386 0.38 -0.70 5.97
C TYR A 386 1.68 -0.39 6.74
N VAL A 387 1.59 0.17 7.94
CA VAL A 387 2.77 0.42 8.80
C VAL A 387 3.45 -0.87 9.19
N ASP A 388 2.72 -1.91 9.57
CA ASP A 388 3.29 -3.20 9.97
C ASP A 388 4.10 -3.86 8.84
N LEU A 389 3.70 -3.64 7.59
CA LEU A 389 4.37 -4.20 6.41
C LEU A 389 5.52 -3.35 5.88
N THR A 390 5.46 -2.02 6.06
CA THR A 390 6.40 -1.09 5.41
C THR A 390 7.29 -0.32 6.38
N GLY A 391 6.89 -0.19 7.64
CA GLY A 391 7.51 0.71 8.62
C GLY A 391 7.26 2.20 8.34
N ASP A 392 6.43 2.57 7.35
CA ASP A 392 6.18 3.97 6.98
C ASP A 392 5.21 4.67 7.95
N VAL A 393 5.70 4.90 9.17
CA VAL A 393 4.99 5.66 10.20
C VAL A 393 4.82 7.13 9.80
N GLN A 394 5.75 7.68 9.01
CA GLN A 394 5.72 9.07 8.55
C GLN A 394 4.42 9.38 7.81
N THR A 395 4.02 8.51 6.87
CA THR A 395 2.80 8.70 6.08
C THR A 395 1.57 8.73 7.00
N VAL A 396 1.37 7.74 7.87
CA VAL A 396 0.16 7.68 8.72
C VAL A 396 0.12 8.78 9.78
N ALA A 397 1.28 9.23 10.27
CA ALA A 397 1.37 10.37 11.16
C ALA A 397 0.89 11.65 10.46
N LEU A 398 1.34 11.87 9.23
CA LEU A 398 0.92 13.03 8.42
C LEU A 398 -0.57 12.98 8.08
N VAL A 399 -1.11 11.81 7.71
CA VAL A 399 -2.56 11.64 7.52
C VAL A 399 -3.32 12.05 8.78
N THR A 400 -2.86 11.57 9.94
CA THR A 400 -3.47 11.87 11.25
C THR A 400 -3.44 13.38 11.54
N ILE A 401 -2.30 14.03 11.33
CA ILE A 401 -2.14 15.48 11.54
C ILE A 401 -3.03 16.28 10.60
N HIS A 402 -3.25 15.87 9.36
CA HIS A 402 -4.06 16.66 8.42
C HIS A 402 -5.57 16.42 8.52
N THR A 403 -6.01 15.33 9.17
CA THR A 403 -7.42 14.91 9.13
C THR A 403 -8.04 14.51 10.47
N LEU A 404 -7.28 13.82 11.34
CA LEU A 404 -7.81 13.17 12.54
C LEU A 404 -7.30 13.76 13.86
N GLN A 405 -6.79 14.99 13.87
CA GLN A 405 -6.24 15.65 15.06
C GLN A 405 -7.16 15.54 16.30
N HIS A 406 -8.48 15.73 16.12
CA HIS A 406 -9.43 15.66 17.23
C HIS A 406 -9.62 14.24 17.82
N GLN A 407 -9.21 13.19 17.09
CA GLN A 407 -9.35 11.78 17.50
C GLN A 407 -8.09 11.21 18.14
N VAL A 408 -6.96 11.92 18.13
CA VAL A 408 -5.67 11.43 18.66
C VAL A 408 -5.78 10.97 20.12
N ASN A 409 -6.56 11.69 20.94
CA ASN A 409 -6.78 11.33 22.35
C ASN A 409 -7.77 10.16 22.56
N ARG A 410 -8.45 9.71 21.50
CA ARG A 410 -9.49 8.67 21.57
C ARG A 410 -9.01 7.32 21.08
N ASP A 411 -8.10 7.30 20.11
CA ASP A 411 -7.52 6.07 19.57
C ASP A 411 -6.01 6.04 19.84
N PRO A 412 -5.51 5.06 20.63
CA PRO A 412 -4.10 5.00 21.01
C PRO A 412 -3.15 4.79 19.82
N ARG A 413 -3.63 4.23 18.70
CA ARG A 413 -2.83 4.06 17.48
C ARG A 413 -2.43 5.41 16.91
N LEU A 414 -3.38 6.35 16.85
CA LEU A 414 -3.15 7.70 16.34
C LEU A 414 -2.11 8.44 17.19
N ALA A 415 -2.18 8.29 18.51
CA ALA A 415 -1.19 8.84 19.43
C ALA A 415 0.19 8.22 19.18
N HIS A 416 0.27 6.89 19.02
CA HIS A 416 1.53 6.20 18.77
C HIS A 416 2.18 6.54 17.42
N TRP A 417 1.40 6.89 16.39
CA TRP A 417 1.96 7.30 15.11
C TRP A 417 2.54 8.72 15.14
N VAL A 418 2.01 9.60 16.00
CA VAL A 418 2.39 11.02 16.05
C VAL A 418 3.44 11.31 17.13
N HIS A 419 3.49 10.52 18.21
CA HIS A 419 4.45 10.63 19.31
C HIS A 419 5.62 9.66 19.12
#